data_AF-Q8XNQ1-F1
#
_entry.id   AF-Q8XNQ1-F1
#
_cell.length_a   1.000
_cell.length_b   1.000
_cell.length_c   1.000
_cell.angle_alpha   90.00
_cell.angle_beta   90.00
_cell.angle_gamma   90.00
#
_symmetry.space_group_name_H-M   'P 1'
#
loop_
_entity.id
_entity.type
_entity.pdbx_description
1 polymer ?
#
loop_
_entity_poly.entity_id
_entity_poly.type
_entity_poly.pdbx_seq_one_letter_code
_entity_poly.pdbx_strand_id
1 'polypeptide(L)' 'MKSTGVVRRVDELGRIVIPIELRRTLDIAEKDALEIYVDGEQIILKKYEPACIFCGDARDVVNYKGKNICQKCLDELKK' A
#
# COMPACT_ATOMS: atom_id res chain seq x y z
N MET A 1 14.66 -6.48 -9.78
CA MET A 1 14.81 -5.33 -8.86
C MET A 1 15.32 -4.14 -9.67
N LYS A 2 14.70 -2.98 -9.55
CA LYS A 2 15.29 -1.71 -10.04
C LYS A 2 16.02 -1.07 -8.86
N SER A 3 17.35 -0.98 -8.94
CA SER A 3 18.14 -0.29 -7.93
C SER A 3 18.11 1.21 -8.21
N THR A 4 17.54 1.98 -7.29
CA THR A 4 17.52 3.45 -7.41
C THR A 4 18.84 4.07 -6.98
N GLY A 5 19.71 3.32 -6.28
CA GLY A 5 21.02 3.80 -5.81
C GLY A 5 20.94 4.90 -4.73
N VAL A 6 19.75 5.21 -4.23
CA VAL A 6 19.54 6.28 -3.26
C VAL A 6 19.76 5.74 -1.85
N VAL A 7 20.72 6.32 -1.13
CA VAL A 7 21.00 6.00 0.28
C VAL A 7 20.45 7.12 1.16
N ARG A 8 19.68 6.76 2.20
CA ARG A 8 19.18 7.70 3.20
C ARG A 8 19.55 7.24 4.60
N ARG A 9 19.98 8.19 5.42
CA ARG A 9 20.23 7.93 6.85
C ARG A 9 18.90 7.86 7.58
N VAL A 10 18.89 7.00 8.60
CA VAL A 10 17.80 6.91 9.57
C VAL A 10 17.88 8.12 10.50
N ASP A 11 16.74 8.66 10.90
CA ASP A 11 16.69 9.71 11.92
C ASP A 11 16.78 9.16 13.35
N GLU A 12 16.75 10.04 14.35
CA GLU A 12 16.88 9.66 15.77
C GLU A 12 15.77 8.73 16.27
N LEU A 13 14.65 8.63 15.54
CA LEU A 13 13.48 7.82 15.90
C LEU A 13 13.36 6.55 15.07
N GLY A 14 14.34 6.24 14.21
CA GLY A 14 14.29 5.04 13.38
C GLY A 14 13.53 5.24 12.05
N ARG A 15 13.15 6.46 11.67
CA ARG A 15 12.37 6.72 10.46
C ARG A 15 13.28 6.95 9.26
N ILE A 16 12.79 6.57 8.08
CA ILE A 16 13.43 6.85 6.80
C ILE A 16 12.51 7.70 5.91
N VAL A 17 13.12 8.54 5.08
CA VAL A 17 12.37 9.38 4.13
C VAL A 17 12.39 8.72 2.76
N ILE A 18 11.21 8.52 2.18
CA ILE A 18 11.05 8.08 0.80
C ILE A 18 11.21 9.31 -0.13
N PRO A 19 12.15 9.29 -1.09
CA PRO A 19 12.32 10.37 -2.05
C PRO A 19 11.03 10.74 -2.78
N ILE A 20 10.86 12.04 -3.09
CA ILE A 20 9.66 12.55 -3.75
C ILE A 20 9.39 11.91 -5.11
N GLU A 21 10.45 11.54 -5.84
CA GLU A 21 10.35 10.84 -7.12
C GLU A 21 9.67 9.49 -6.97
N LEU A 22 10.12 8.66 -6.02
CA LEU A 22 9.51 7.36 -5.75
C LEU A 22 8.08 7.47 -5.25
N ARG A 23 7.78 8.49 -4.43
CA ARG A 23 6.40 8.77 -4.02
C ARG A 23 5.49 9.05 -5.21
N ARG A 24 5.95 9.84 -6.19
CA ARG A 24 5.17 10.13 -7.41
C ARG A 24 5.01 8.91 -8.30
N THR A 25 6.07 8.12 -8.48
CA THR A 25 6.03 6.91 -9.32
C THR A 25 5.15 5.81 -8.71
N LEU A 26 5.12 5.70 -7.38
CA LEU A 26 4.32 4.69 -6.66
C LEU A 26 2.97 5.25 -6.17
N ASP A 27 2.64 6.49 -6.53
CA ASP A 27 1.42 7.19 -6.11
C ASP A 27 1.17 7.11 -4.59
N ILE A 28 2.21 7.42 -3.80
CA ILE A 28 2.15 7.44 -2.34
C ILE A 28 1.92 8.87 -1.88
N ALA A 29 0.71 9.14 -1.38
CA ALA A 29 0.31 10.44 -0.85
C ALA A 29 0.62 10.58 0.65
N GLU A 30 0.43 11.79 1.18
CA GLU A 30 0.50 12.02 2.62
C GLU A 30 -0.60 11.22 3.33
N LYS A 31 -0.24 10.58 4.45
CA LYS A 31 -1.11 9.71 5.26
C LYS A 31 -1.50 8.36 4.62
N ASP A 32 -0.95 8.03 3.45
CA ASP A 32 -1.10 6.68 2.89
C ASP A 32 -0.45 5.64 3.82
N ALA A 33 -1.16 4.53 4.01
CA ALA A 33 -0.64 3.38 4.73
C ALA A 33 0.29 2.57 3.82
N LEU A 34 1.44 2.18 4.37
CA LEU A 34 2.36 1.25 3.75
C LEU A 34 2.47 0.02 4.63
N GLU A 35 2.46 -1.13 4.00
CA GLU A 35 2.70 -2.42 4.63
C GLU A 35 4.19 -2.74 4.56
N ILE A 36 4.74 -3.21 5.68
CA ILE A 36 6.16 -3.53 5.83
C ILE A 36 6.30 -5.05 5.92
N TYR A 37 7.06 -5.60 4.98
CA TYR A 37 7.42 -7.01 4.96
C TYR A 37 8.93 -7.16 5.21
N VAL A 38 9.31 -8.27 5.82
CA VAL A 38 10.71 -8.66 6.04
C VAL A 38 10.96 -9.94 5.25
N ASP A 39 11.96 -9.91 4.36
CA ASP A 39 12.42 -11.06 3.59
C ASP A 39 13.93 -11.20 3.77
N GLY A 40 14.33 -12.10 4.69
CA GLY A 40 15.71 -12.23 5.14
C GLY A 40 16.24 -10.92 5.74
N GLU A 41 17.26 -10.35 5.10
CA GLU A 41 17.87 -9.07 5.49
C GLU A 41 17.27 -7.86 4.76
N GLN A 42 16.21 -8.06 3.97
CA GLN A 42 15.58 -7.01 3.18
C GLN A 42 14.27 -6.56 3.81
N ILE A 43 14.02 -5.24 3.76
CA ILE A 43 12.73 -4.64 4.09
C ILE A 43 12.03 -4.31 2.77
N ILE A 44 10.82 -4.84 2.60
CA ILE A 44 9.98 -4.60 1.43
C ILE A 44 8.80 -3.75 1.86
N LEU A 45 8.63 -2.59 1.21
CA LEU A 45 7.51 -1.69 1.43
C LEU A 45 6.48 -1.86 0.31
N LYS A 46 5.22 -2.07 0.66
CA LYS A 46 4.10 -2.18 -0.29
C LYS A 46 3.01 -1.18 0.06
N LYS A 47 2.35 -0.58 -0.94
CA LYS A 47 1.16 0.24 -0.69
C LYS A 47 0.09 -0.63 -0.05
N TYR A 48 -0.40 -0.20 1.12
CA TYR A 48 -1.50 -0.91 1.77
C TYR A 48 -2.78 -0.56 1.00
N GLU A 49 -3.26 -1.53 0.23
CA GLU A 49 -4.55 -1.40 -0.44
C GLU A 49 -5.61 -2.06 0.45
N PRO A 50 -6.63 -1.31 0.90
CA PRO A 50 -7.72 -1.89 1.65
C PRO A 50 -8.40 -2.97 0.80
N ALA A 51 -8.28 -4.22 1.23
CA ALA A 51 -8.91 -5.34 0.57
C ALA A 51 -10.43 -5.36 0.81
N CYS A 52 -11.16 -5.97 -0.14
CA CYS A 52 -12.57 -6.29 0.01
C CYS A 52 -12.79 -7.16 1.24
N ILE A 53 -13.76 -6.79 2.09
CA ILE A 53 -14.11 -7.53 3.31
C ILE A 53 -14.60 -8.96 3.03
N PHE A 54 -15.12 -9.23 1.83
CA PHE A 54 -15.71 -10.53 1.50
C PHE A 54 -14.69 -11.50 0.90
N CYS A 55 -13.85 -11.05 -0.03
CA CYS A 55 -12.97 -11.93 -0.80
C CYS A 55 -11.48 -11.65 -0.62
N GLY A 56 -11.10 -10.58 0.10
CA GLY A 56 -9.70 -10.19 0.27
C GLY A 56 -9.04 -9.61 -0.99
N ASP A 57 -9.79 -9.39 -2.08
CA ASP A 57 -9.26 -8.76 -3.29
C ASP A 57 -9.10 -7.25 -3.09
N ALA A 58 -7.93 -6.72 -3.44
CA ALA A 58 -7.60 -5.30 -3.38
C ALA A 58 -7.95 -4.55 -4.67
N ARG A 59 -8.32 -5.27 -5.74
CA ARG A 59 -8.69 -4.65 -7.03
C ARG A 59 -10.10 -4.10 -7.01
N ASP A 60 -10.26 -2.90 -7.57
CA ASP A 60 -11.55 -2.22 -7.78
C ASP A 60 -12.40 -2.15 -6.50
N VAL A 61 -11.72 -1.89 -5.37
CA VAL A 61 -12.36 -1.78 -4.06
C VAL A 61 -12.95 -0.40 -3.87
N VAL A 62 -14.24 -0.37 -3.58
CA VAL A 62 -14.98 0.84 -3.23
C VAL A 62 -15.40 0.79 -1.76
N ASN A 63 -15.36 1.95 -1.13
CA ASN A 63 -15.86 2.10 0.24
C ASN A 63 -17.38 2.31 0.22
N TYR A 64 -18.13 1.37 0.79
CA TYR A 64 -19.57 1.46 0.96
C TYR A 64 -19.93 1.34 2.44
N LYS A 65 -20.54 2.38 3.01
CA LYS A 65 -20.90 2.46 4.44
C LYS A 65 -19.75 2.11 5.39
N GLY A 66 -18.52 2.54 5.06
CA GLY A 66 -17.34 2.26 5.87
C GLY A 66 -16.76 0.86 5.71
N LYS A 67 -17.31 0.03 4.80
CA LYS A 67 -16.76 -1.28 4.43
C LYS A 67 -16.16 -1.22 3.03
N ASN A 68 -14.96 -1.77 2.90
CA ASN A 68 -14.27 -1.88 1.62
C ASN A 68 -14.81 -3.12 0.91
N ILE A 69 -15.38 -2.95 -0.29
CA ILE A 69 -16.01 -4.01 -1.09
C ILE A 69 -15.52 -3.89 -2.53
N CYS A 70 -15.01 -4.96 -3.13
CA CYS A 70 -14.64 -4.96 -4.56
C CYS A 70 -15.87 -5.03 -5.44
N GLN A 71 -15.76 -4.54 -6.67
CA GLN A 71 -16.85 -4.52 -7.64
C GLN A 71 -17.50 -5.92 -7.84
N LYS A 72 -16.70 -7.00 -7.86
CA LYS A 72 -17.21 -8.38 -7.95
C LYS A 72 -18.18 -8.73 -6.81
N CYS A 73 -17.77 -8.49 -5.56
CA CYS A 73 -18.62 -8.80 -4.41
C CYS A 73 -19.84 -7.86 -4.35
N LEU A 74 -19.71 -6.63 -4.84
CA LEU A 74 -20.83 -5.71 -5.00
C LEU A 74 -21.87 -6.22 -5.99
N ASP A 75 -21.44 -6.83 -7.09
CA ASP A 75 -22.35 -7.39 -8.10
C ASP A 75 -22.98 -8.71 -7.64
N GLU A 76 -22.28 -9.51 -6.82
CA GLU A 76 -22.86 -10.67 -6.14
C GLU A 76 -23.95 -10.29 -5.13
N LEU A 77 -23.77 -9.18 -4.39
CA LEU A 77 -24.74 -8.69 -3.40
C LEU A 77 -26.03 -8.11 -4.01
N LYS A 78 -26.03 -7.76 -5.31
CA LYS A 78 -27.22 -7.23 -6.01
C LYS A 78 -28.15 -8.33 -6.51
N LYS A 79 -27.71 -9.59 -6.50
CA LYS A 79 -28.56 -10.75 -6.77
C LYS A 79 -29.32 -11.16 -5.51
#